data_AF-A0A420N6P1-F1
#
_entry.id   AF-A0A420N6P1-F1
#
_cell.length_a   1.000
_cell.length_b   1.000
_cell.length_c   1.000
_cell.angle_alpha   90.00
_cell.angle_beta   90.00
_cell.angle_gamma   90.00
#
_symmetry.space_group_name_H-M   'P 1'
#
loop_
_entity.id
_entity.type
_entity.pdbx_description
1 polymer ?
#
loop_
_entity_poly.entity_id
_entity_poly.type
_entity_poly.pdbx_seq_one_letter_code
_entity_poly.pdbx_strand_id
1 'polypeptide(L)'
;MLDWNDDLFMSDWDAKYVSTNIKPQARKYDRGLFLELNSKLASSHPELKSFSHAIIAAVCCAVSRADVVGRFFDDITFDSTTEASEKLFLSTREAITIVFPYIGMPTCIPACYGIIGVVERKGPAYASTRVLRKTTIDEEDVKKGTELKSRIYSGVGNSGIFSLMDKYFTDLFTCSTVVTWGYLISKANEEVFQPNESHLIIAASIAALGATRQTKSHIKATLGIGNSVECVKTVLDVVKKIAEWADRPIGDFDVDALSLEIQNALRN
;
A
#
# COMPACT_ATOMS: atom_id res chain seq x y z
N MET A 1 15.89 -7.28 23.28
CA MET A 1 15.95 -8.21 22.12
C MET A 1 17.08 -7.72 21.23
N LEU A 2 17.84 -8.62 20.59
CA LEU A 2 18.99 -8.26 19.74
C LEU A 2 18.52 -7.44 18.52
N ASP A 3 19.35 -6.50 18.06
CA ASP A 3 19.15 -5.81 16.78
C ASP A 3 19.03 -6.87 15.65
N TRP A 4 18.28 -6.57 14.59
CA TRP A 4 18.07 -7.48 13.45
C TRP A 4 19.37 -8.10 12.93
N ASN A 5 20.46 -7.33 12.93
CA ASN A 5 21.76 -7.79 12.46
C ASN A 5 22.55 -8.60 13.50
N ASP A 6 22.22 -8.46 14.78
CA ASP A 6 22.87 -9.17 15.88
C ASP A 6 22.16 -10.51 16.18
N ASP A 7 20.96 -10.70 15.65
CA ASP A 7 20.21 -11.96 15.71
C ASP A 7 20.62 -12.89 14.55
N LEU A 8 21.26 -14.01 14.87
CA LEU A 8 21.76 -14.98 13.87
C LEU A 8 20.65 -15.52 12.97
N PHE A 9 19.47 -15.79 13.52
CA PHE A 9 18.35 -16.29 12.73
C PHE A 9 17.88 -15.23 11.72
N MET A 10 17.73 -13.98 12.16
CA MET A 10 17.29 -12.90 11.28
C MET A 10 18.32 -12.55 10.22
N SER A 11 19.60 -12.57 10.56
CA SER A 11 20.69 -12.35 9.61
C SER A 11 20.68 -13.41 8.50
N ASP A 12 20.59 -14.69 8.86
CA ASP A 12 20.55 -15.80 7.90
C ASP A 12 19.27 -15.76 7.04
N TRP A 13 18.12 -15.44 7.65
CA TRP A 13 16.85 -15.29 6.96
C TRP A 13 16.88 -14.13 5.94
N ASP A 14 17.39 -12.97 6.35
CA ASP A 14 17.51 -11.77 5.52
C ASP A 14 18.37 -12.05 4.29
N ALA A 15 19.55 -12.64 4.48
CA ALA A 15 20.47 -13.00 3.40
C ALA A 15 19.86 -14.00 2.42
N LYS A 16 19.02 -14.92 2.89
CA LYS A 16 18.43 -16.00 2.08
C LYS A 16 17.16 -15.59 1.35
N TYR A 17 16.29 -14.78 1.96
CA TYR A 17 14.93 -14.56 1.46
C TYR A 17 14.59 -13.10 1.18
N VAL A 18 15.24 -12.13 1.85
CA VAL A 18 14.82 -10.72 1.81
C VAL A 18 15.74 -9.90 0.91
N SER A 19 17.04 -9.92 1.19
CA SER A 19 18.02 -9.03 0.56
C SER A 19 18.68 -9.61 -0.69
N THR A 20 18.29 -10.81 -1.13
CA THR A 20 18.92 -11.54 -2.25
C THR A 20 18.96 -10.76 -3.56
N ASN A 21 17.96 -9.92 -3.82
CA ASN A 21 17.84 -9.14 -5.05
C ASN A 21 18.12 -7.64 -4.85
N ILE A 22 18.65 -7.24 -3.68
CA ILE A 22 18.98 -5.84 -3.43
C ILE A 22 20.14 -5.42 -4.33
N LYS A 23 20.08 -4.19 -4.87
CA LYS A 23 21.20 -3.63 -5.63
C LYS A 23 22.41 -3.44 -4.69
N PRO A 24 23.65 -3.75 -5.11
CA PRO A 24 24.84 -3.61 -4.25
C PRO A 24 25.03 -2.23 -3.63
N GLN A 25 24.58 -1.18 -4.31
CA GLN A 25 24.66 0.22 -3.90
C GLN A 25 23.37 0.75 -3.24
N ALA A 26 22.39 -0.10 -2.98
CA ALA A 26 21.15 0.32 -2.34
C ALA A 26 21.45 0.86 -0.93
N ARG A 27 20.82 1.99 -0.58
CA ARG A 27 20.96 2.57 0.76
C ARG A 27 20.48 1.59 1.82
N LYS A 28 21.22 1.47 2.92
CA LYS A 28 20.79 0.65 4.06
C LYS A 28 19.52 1.21 4.69
N TYR A 29 18.77 0.33 5.36
CA TYR A 29 17.62 0.74 6.17
C TYR A 29 18.03 1.82 7.20
N ASP A 30 17.25 2.89 7.26
CA ASP A 30 17.43 4.02 8.18
C ASP A 30 16.27 4.05 9.18
N ARG A 31 16.49 3.46 10.35
CA ARG A 31 15.49 3.37 11.43
C ARG A 31 14.93 4.74 11.82
N GLY A 32 15.79 5.75 11.92
CA GLY A 32 15.38 7.10 12.32
C GLY A 32 14.41 7.70 11.31
N LEU A 33 14.77 7.64 10.03
CA LEU A 33 13.93 8.13 8.94
C LEU A 33 12.56 7.44 8.92
N PHE A 34 12.51 6.10 8.93
CA PHE A 34 11.25 5.38 8.78
C PHE A 34 10.31 5.55 9.99
N LEU A 35 10.86 5.59 11.21
CA LEU A 35 10.06 5.86 12.41
C LEU A 35 9.56 7.31 12.45
N GLU A 36 10.36 8.28 12.03
CA GLU A 36 9.93 9.69 11.91
C GLU A 36 8.80 9.82 10.89
N LEU A 37 8.95 9.23 9.70
CA LEU A 37 7.93 9.25 8.65
C LEU A 37 6.62 8.60 9.12
N ASN A 38 6.71 7.48 9.82
CA ASN A 38 5.53 6.81 10.39
C ASN A 38 4.84 7.70 11.44
N SER A 39 5.62 8.28 12.34
CA SER A 39 5.12 9.20 13.37
C SER A 39 4.46 10.43 12.75
N LYS A 40 5.06 11.00 11.69
CA LYS A 40 4.50 12.13 10.95
C LYS A 40 3.13 11.79 10.38
N LEU A 41 2.98 10.66 9.68
CA LEU A 41 1.66 10.24 9.16
C LEU A 41 0.66 9.98 10.28
N ALA A 42 1.07 9.27 11.33
CA ALA A 42 0.17 8.88 12.41
C ALA A 42 -0.31 10.08 13.26
N SER A 43 0.46 11.16 13.32
CA SER A 43 0.16 12.37 14.09
C SER A 43 -0.46 13.50 13.25
N SER A 44 -0.31 13.49 11.92
CA SER A 44 -0.82 14.56 11.06
C SER A 44 -2.35 14.58 10.99
N HIS A 45 -2.98 13.41 10.92
CA HIS A 45 -4.43 13.30 10.84
C HIS A 45 -4.92 12.06 11.62
N PRO A 46 -6.00 12.16 12.43
CA PRO A 46 -6.51 11.03 13.20
C PRO A 46 -6.83 9.78 12.37
N GLU A 47 -7.29 9.98 11.13
CA GLU A 47 -7.61 8.91 10.19
C GLU A 47 -6.38 8.08 9.80
N LEU A 48 -5.21 8.70 9.62
CA LEU A 48 -3.98 8.00 9.19
C LEU A 48 -3.35 7.15 10.30
N LYS A 49 -3.70 7.38 11.57
CA LYS A 49 -3.08 6.73 12.71
C LYS A 49 -3.13 5.20 12.63
N SER A 50 -4.25 4.65 12.18
CA SER A 50 -4.49 3.20 12.16
C SER A 50 -3.78 2.46 11.01
N PHE A 51 -3.32 3.16 9.96
CA PHE A 51 -2.77 2.53 8.75
C PHE A 51 -1.54 3.23 8.14
N SER A 52 -0.93 4.18 8.86
CA SER A 52 0.32 4.87 8.48
C SER A 52 1.45 3.91 8.10
N HIS A 53 1.66 2.86 8.90
CA HIS A 53 2.66 1.81 8.66
C HIS A 53 2.36 1.03 7.37
N ALA A 54 1.08 0.84 7.06
CA ALA A 54 0.62 0.13 5.87
C ALA A 54 0.90 0.94 4.59
N ILE A 55 0.75 2.27 4.64
CA ILE A 55 1.19 3.17 3.56
C ILE A 55 2.70 3.02 3.34
N ILE A 56 3.51 3.11 4.41
CA ILE A 56 4.97 3.03 4.30
C ILE A 56 5.41 1.69 3.69
N ALA A 57 4.84 0.58 4.15
CA ALA A 57 5.15 -0.74 3.60
C ALA A 57 4.83 -0.83 2.09
N ALA A 58 3.64 -0.37 1.69
CA ALA A 58 3.21 -0.39 0.29
C ALA A 58 4.09 0.52 -0.61
N VAL A 59 4.46 1.70 -0.11
CA VAL A 59 5.36 2.64 -0.80
C VAL A 59 6.77 2.05 -0.95
N CYS A 60 7.30 1.38 0.07
CA CYS A 60 8.58 0.67 -0.01
C CYS A 60 8.58 -0.40 -1.11
N CYS A 61 7.49 -1.17 -1.22
CA CYS A 61 7.33 -2.13 -2.31
C CYS A 61 7.35 -1.43 -3.68
N ALA A 62 6.63 -0.31 -3.82
CA ALA A 62 6.53 0.43 -5.08
C ALA A 62 7.87 1.03 -5.55
N VAL A 63 8.71 1.51 -4.62
CA VAL A 63 10.06 2.02 -4.94
C VAL A 63 11.10 0.90 -5.07
N SER A 64 10.69 -0.37 -5.05
CA SER A 64 11.56 -1.55 -5.12
C SER A 64 12.55 -1.63 -3.96
N ARG A 65 12.09 -1.23 -2.76
CA ARG A 65 12.79 -1.32 -1.48
C ARG A 65 11.99 -2.11 -0.45
N ALA A 66 11.28 -3.15 -0.88
CA ALA A 66 10.53 -4.03 0.01
C ALA A 66 11.41 -4.76 1.05
N ASP A 67 12.72 -4.82 0.81
CA ASP A 67 13.71 -5.40 1.72
C ASP A 67 13.66 -4.79 3.13
N VAL A 68 13.31 -3.51 3.25
CA VAL A 68 13.30 -2.82 4.55
C VAL A 68 12.01 -2.99 5.35
N VAL A 69 10.95 -3.52 4.73
CA VAL A 69 9.63 -3.59 5.37
C VAL A 69 9.65 -4.52 6.58
N GLY A 70 10.41 -5.61 6.54
CA GLY A 70 10.59 -6.49 7.69
C GLY A 70 11.20 -5.76 8.88
N ARG A 71 12.31 -5.03 8.66
CA ARG A 71 13.00 -4.25 9.71
C ARG A 71 12.11 -3.16 10.28
N PHE A 72 11.41 -2.44 9.40
CA PHE A 72 10.45 -1.44 9.82
C PHE A 72 9.30 -2.05 10.65
N PHE A 73 8.75 -3.18 10.21
CA PHE A 73 7.72 -3.90 10.96
C PHE A 73 8.24 -4.35 12.33
N ASP A 74 9.47 -4.82 12.41
CA ASP A 74 10.09 -5.21 13.67
C ASP A 74 10.22 -4.05 14.65
N ASP A 75 10.69 -2.90 14.17
CA ASP A 75 10.85 -1.69 14.97
C ASP A 75 9.52 -1.17 15.54
N ILE A 76 8.46 -1.10 14.71
CA ILE A 76 7.15 -0.61 15.16
C ILE A 76 6.41 -1.60 16.05
N THR A 77 6.84 -2.88 16.07
CA THR A 77 6.29 -3.94 16.93
C THR A 77 7.25 -4.36 18.03
N PHE A 78 8.29 -3.58 18.32
CA PHE A 78 9.33 -3.98 19.27
C PHE A 78 8.78 -4.19 20.68
N ASP A 79 8.03 -3.21 21.20
CA ASP A 79 7.39 -3.24 22.53
C ASP A 79 5.88 -3.49 22.46
N SER A 80 5.35 -3.97 21.33
CA SER A 80 3.91 -4.19 21.16
C SER A 80 3.46 -5.49 21.82
N THR A 81 2.23 -5.51 22.34
CA THR A 81 1.58 -6.78 22.74
C THR A 81 1.34 -7.68 21.54
N THR A 82 1.07 -8.96 21.78
CA THR A 82 0.69 -9.94 20.76
C THR A 82 -0.50 -9.46 19.92
N GLU A 83 -1.52 -8.89 20.56
CA GLU A 83 -2.74 -8.41 19.90
C GLU A 83 -2.46 -7.18 19.03
N ALA A 84 -1.64 -6.25 19.53
CA ALA A 84 -1.26 -5.06 18.77
C ALA A 84 -0.40 -5.41 17.55
N SER A 85 0.56 -6.33 17.72
CA SER A 85 1.38 -6.86 16.64
C SER A 85 0.54 -7.62 15.60
N GLU A 86 -0.40 -8.46 16.04
CA GLU A 86 -1.28 -9.23 15.16
C GLU A 86 -2.12 -8.30 14.27
N LYS A 87 -2.65 -7.21 14.82
CA LYS A 87 -3.39 -6.19 14.07
C LYS A 87 -2.51 -5.42 13.08
N LEU A 88 -1.30 -5.05 13.50
CA LEU A 88 -0.31 -4.39 12.62
C LEU A 88 0.11 -5.33 11.48
N PHE A 89 0.31 -6.61 11.77
CA PHE A 89 0.60 -7.63 10.77
C PHE A 89 -0.52 -7.75 9.76
N LEU A 90 -1.77 -7.91 10.22
CA LEU A 90 -2.94 -8.08 9.35
C LEU A 90 -3.10 -6.89 8.40
N SER A 91 -3.05 -5.67 8.92
CA SER A 91 -3.15 -4.45 8.11
C SER A 91 -1.98 -4.31 7.12
N THR A 92 -0.74 -4.60 7.52
CA THR A 92 0.42 -4.56 6.62
C THR A 92 0.29 -5.59 5.49
N ARG A 93 -0.10 -6.83 5.85
CA ARG A 93 -0.35 -7.92 4.89
C ARG A 93 -1.41 -7.52 3.88
N GLU A 94 -2.53 -6.96 4.33
CA GLU A 94 -3.60 -6.55 3.43
C GLU A 94 -3.21 -5.36 2.55
N ALA A 95 -2.44 -4.39 3.06
CA ALA A 95 -1.92 -3.30 2.24
C ALA A 95 -1.03 -3.82 1.10
N ILE A 96 -0.08 -4.71 1.38
CA ILE A 96 0.75 -5.36 0.35
C ILE A 96 -0.13 -6.14 -0.65
N THR A 97 -1.15 -6.83 -0.14
CA THR A 97 -2.08 -7.65 -0.94
C THR A 97 -2.90 -6.81 -1.92
N ILE A 98 -3.37 -5.63 -1.53
CA ILE A 98 -4.19 -4.79 -2.42
C ILE A 98 -3.36 -4.00 -3.44
N VAL A 99 -2.05 -3.81 -3.21
CA VAL A 99 -1.20 -3.02 -4.11
C VAL A 99 -0.42 -3.84 -5.13
N PHE A 100 -0.16 -5.13 -4.89
CA PHE A 100 0.62 -5.96 -5.83
C PHE A 100 0.09 -5.96 -7.28
N PRO A 101 -1.24 -5.85 -7.56
CA PRO A 101 -1.71 -5.79 -8.95
C PRO A 101 -1.23 -4.55 -9.70
N TYR A 102 -0.89 -3.47 -8.98
CA TYR A 102 -0.44 -2.21 -9.56
C TYR A 102 1.09 -2.14 -9.70
N ILE A 103 1.83 -2.76 -8.77
CA ILE A 103 3.29 -2.64 -8.69
C ILE A 103 4.05 -3.92 -9.05
N GLY A 104 3.35 -5.05 -9.16
CA GLY A 104 3.89 -6.36 -9.47
C GLY A 104 4.18 -7.18 -8.21
N MET A 105 3.83 -8.46 -8.23
CA MET A 105 4.09 -9.37 -7.11
C MET A 105 5.60 -9.46 -6.73
N PRO A 106 6.56 -9.56 -7.68
CA PRO A 106 7.98 -9.69 -7.33
C PRO A 106 8.52 -8.54 -6.47
N THR A 107 7.99 -7.32 -6.62
CA THR A 107 8.44 -6.16 -5.82
C THR A 107 7.92 -6.20 -4.39
N CYS A 108 6.91 -7.03 -4.08
CA CYS A 108 6.33 -7.19 -2.75
C CYS A 108 6.92 -8.37 -1.97
N ILE A 109 7.47 -9.38 -2.65
CA ILE A 109 7.91 -10.63 -2.03
C ILE A 109 8.93 -10.41 -0.89
N PRO A 110 9.96 -9.53 -1.02
CA PRO A 110 10.87 -9.28 0.09
C PRO A 110 10.19 -8.75 1.35
N ALA A 111 9.13 -7.94 1.22
CA ALA A 111 8.36 -7.46 2.36
C ALA A 111 7.61 -8.60 3.04
N CYS A 112 6.98 -9.48 2.27
CA CYS A 112 6.31 -10.67 2.79
C CYS A 112 7.29 -11.53 3.60
N TYR A 113 8.45 -11.88 3.01
CA TYR A 113 9.45 -12.70 3.71
C TYR A 113 10.09 -11.97 4.89
N GLY A 114 10.32 -10.66 4.81
CA GLY A 114 10.85 -9.88 5.91
C GLY A 114 9.91 -9.92 7.12
N ILE A 115 8.62 -9.69 6.91
CA ILE A 115 7.61 -9.77 7.99
C ILE A 115 7.49 -11.21 8.52
N ILE A 116 7.48 -12.23 7.65
CA ILE A 116 7.46 -13.64 8.08
C ILE A 116 8.66 -13.95 8.99
N GLY A 117 9.87 -13.51 8.65
CA GLY A 117 11.05 -13.71 9.49
C GLY A 117 10.87 -13.11 10.89
N VAL A 118 10.33 -11.90 11.00
CA VAL A 118 10.01 -11.27 12.30
C VAL A 118 9.04 -12.13 13.11
N VAL A 119 8.00 -12.65 12.46
CA VAL A 119 6.98 -13.49 13.11
C VAL A 119 7.54 -14.84 13.54
N GLU A 120 8.35 -15.49 12.71
CA GLU A 120 9.02 -16.75 13.07
C GLU A 120 9.93 -16.56 14.30
N ARG A 121 10.63 -15.42 14.40
CA ARG A 121 11.45 -15.10 15.57
C ARG A 121 10.60 -14.76 16.81
N LYS A 122 9.55 -13.93 16.69
CA LYS A 122 8.72 -13.49 17.82
C LYS A 122 7.72 -14.55 18.29
N GLY A 123 7.32 -15.45 17.40
CA GLY A 123 6.33 -16.50 17.59
C GLY A 123 5.00 -16.22 16.88
N PRO A 124 4.21 -17.28 16.59
CA PRO A 124 3.03 -17.20 15.74
C PRO A 124 1.89 -16.34 16.32
N ALA A 125 1.86 -16.12 17.63
CA ALA A 125 0.86 -15.27 18.29
C ALA A 125 0.97 -13.79 17.91
N TYR A 126 2.08 -13.36 17.32
CA TYR A 126 2.32 -11.97 16.88
C TYR A 126 1.76 -11.68 15.48
N ALA A 127 1.12 -12.65 14.83
CA ALA A 127 0.63 -12.54 13.46
C ALA A 127 -0.74 -13.18 13.24
N SER A 128 -1.49 -12.61 12.30
CA SER A 128 -2.81 -13.10 11.91
C SER A 128 -2.70 -14.17 10.83
N THR A 129 -3.14 -15.38 11.13
CA THR A 129 -3.32 -16.45 10.12
C THR A 129 -4.73 -16.46 9.52
N ARG A 130 -5.57 -15.48 9.87
CA ARG A 130 -6.95 -15.38 9.40
C ARG A 130 -6.99 -15.27 7.87
N VAL A 131 -7.70 -16.21 7.26
CA VAL A 131 -8.00 -16.22 5.83
C VAL A 131 -9.18 -15.30 5.58
N LEU A 132 -8.96 -14.17 4.90
CA LEU A 132 -10.05 -13.22 4.59
C LEU A 132 -10.80 -13.59 3.32
N ARG A 133 -10.11 -14.18 2.33
CA ARG A 133 -10.65 -14.42 1.00
C ARG A 133 -10.92 -15.90 0.80
N LYS A 134 -12.06 -16.21 0.18
CA LYS A 134 -12.45 -17.56 -0.25
C LYS A 134 -11.47 -18.09 -1.31
N THR A 135 -11.39 -19.41 -1.47
CA THR A 135 -10.44 -20.03 -2.42
C THR A 135 -10.82 -19.88 -3.89
N THR A 136 -12.05 -19.45 -4.19
CA THR A 136 -12.60 -19.31 -5.55
C THR A 136 -13.24 -17.95 -5.74
N ILE A 137 -13.07 -17.36 -6.92
CA ILE A 137 -13.76 -16.13 -7.32
C ILE A 137 -15.13 -16.49 -7.87
N ASP A 138 -16.17 -15.75 -7.48
CA ASP A 138 -17.55 -15.96 -7.97
C ASP A 138 -18.23 -14.65 -8.41
N GLU A 139 -19.52 -14.74 -8.75
CA GLU A 139 -20.34 -13.61 -9.23
C GLU A 139 -20.43 -12.45 -8.23
N GLU A 140 -20.34 -12.72 -6.93
CA GLU A 140 -20.35 -11.69 -5.90
C GLU A 140 -19.12 -10.79 -6.01
N ASP A 141 -17.94 -11.37 -6.29
CA ASP A 141 -16.70 -10.62 -6.47
C ASP A 141 -16.78 -9.74 -7.73
N VAL A 142 -17.38 -10.25 -8.80
CA VAL A 142 -17.61 -9.48 -10.04
C VAL A 142 -18.49 -8.26 -9.76
N LYS A 143 -19.59 -8.46 -9.02
CA LYS A 143 -20.52 -7.39 -8.64
C LYS A 143 -19.83 -6.35 -7.76
N LYS A 144 -19.17 -6.78 -6.67
CA LYS A 144 -18.44 -5.90 -5.75
C LYS A 144 -17.36 -5.10 -6.47
N GLY A 145 -16.60 -5.74 -7.36
CA GLY A 145 -15.55 -5.07 -8.12
C GLY A 145 -16.10 -3.99 -9.06
N THR A 146 -17.22 -4.28 -9.72
CA THR A 146 -17.90 -3.32 -10.61
C THR A 146 -18.44 -2.12 -9.84
N GLU A 147 -19.15 -2.37 -8.74
CA GLU A 147 -19.73 -1.33 -7.88
C GLU A 147 -18.65 -0.46 -7.24
N LEU A 148 -17.62 -1.08 -6.66
CA LEU A 148 -16.53 -0.37 -5.98
C LEU A 148 -15.74 0.51 -6.96
N LYS A 149 -15.37 -0.03 -8.12
CA LYS A 149 -14.67 0.74 -9.17
C LYS A 149 -15.52 1.91 -9.65
N SER A 150 -16.81 1.67 -9.91
CA SER A 150 -17.75 2.72 -10.34
C SER A 150 -17.84 3.85 -9.31
N ARG A 151 -17.98 3.50 -8.02
CA ARG A 151 -18.02 4.45 -6.91
C ARG A 151 -16.75 5.30 -6.85
N ILE A 152 -15.57 4.65 -6.87
CA ILE A 152 -14.27 5.31 -6.70
C ILE A 152 -13.96 6.27 -7.86
N TYR A 153 -14.29 5.90 -9.10
CA TYR A 153 -13.96 6.70 -10.28
C TYR A 153 -15.08 7.59 -10.79
N SER A 154 -16.21 7.67 -10.09
CA SER A 154 -17.43 8.38 -10.51
C SER A 154 -17.17 9.81 -11.03
N GLY A 155 -16.29 10.59 -10.39
CA GLY A 155 -15.96 11.96 -10.80
C GLY A 155 -14.63 12.14 -11.55
N VAL A 156 -13.87 11.08 -11.84
CA VAL A 156 -12.48 11.24 -12.35
C VAL A 156 -12.42 11.59 -13.84
N GLY A 157 -13.51 11.35 -14.59
CA GLY A 157 -13.60 11.68 -16.02
C GLY A 157 -12.93 10.65 -16.95
N ASN A 158 -12.76 9.41 -16.50
CA ASN A 158 -12.05 8.35 -17.22
C ASN A 158 -12.98 7.31 -17.91
N SER A 159 -14.28 7.57 -18.03
CA SER A 159 -15.24 6.60 -18.58
C SER A 159 -14.87 6.15 -20.00
N GLY A 160 -14.48 7.09 -20.87
CA GLY A 160 -14.08 6.78 -22.25
C GLY A 160 -12.86 5.86 -22.33
N ILE A 161 -11.83 6.04 -21.48
CA ILE A 161 -10.66 5.16 -21.50
C ILE A 161 -10.98 3.77 -20.94
N PHE A 162 -11.91 3.66 -19.98
CA PHE A 162 -12.36 2.37 -19.48
C PHE A 162 -13.12 1.56 -20.53
N SER A 163 -13.99 2.20 -21.32
CA SER A 163 -14.65 1.51 -22.44
C SER A 163 -13.67 1.03 -23.51
N LEU A 164 -12.60 1.79 -23.77
CA LEU A 164 -11.54 1.36 -24.69
C LEU A 164 -10.72 0.19 -24.12
N MET A 165 -10.40 0.21 -22.82
CA MET A 165 -9.72 -0.90 -22.15
C MET A 165 -10.56 -2.17 -22.17
N ASP A 166 -11.86 -2.06 -21.90
CA ASP A 166 -12.78 -3.20 -21.98
C ASP A 166 -12.89 -3.76 -23.39
N LYS A 167 -12.92 -2.89 -24.41
CA LYS A 167 -13.01 -3.31 -25.82
C LYS A 167 -11.75 -3.98 -26.36
N TYR A 168 -10.57 -3.42 -26.07
CA TYR A 168 -9.31 -3.83 -26.69
C TYR A 168 -8.43 -4.71 -25.79
N PHE A 169 -8.64 -4.66 -24.48
CA PHE A 169 -7.88 -5.39 -23.46
C PHE A 169 -8.83 -6.01 -22.43
N THR A 170 -9.89 -6.66 -22.91
CA THR A 170 -11.00 -7.21 -22.10
C THR A 170 -10.51 -8.06 -20.94
N ASP A 171 -9.54 -8.95 -21.17
CA ASP A 171 -9.01 -9.85 -20.13
C ASP A 171 -8.32 -9.07 -19.02
N LEU A 172 -7.53 -8.06 -19.37
CA LEU A 172 -6.85 -7.20 -18.41
C LEU A 172 -7.86 -6.34 -17.63
N PHE A 173 -8.85 -5.77 -18.32
CA PHE A 173 -9.90 -4.98 -17.69
C PHE A 173 -10.78 -5.81 -16.76
N THR A 174 -11.12 -7.03 -17.17
CA THR A 174 -11.89 -8.01 -16.38
C THR A 174 -11.08 -8.45 -15.17
N CYS A 175 -9.80 -8.81 -15.34
CA CYS A 175 -8.92 -9.17 -14.22
C CYS A 175 -8.77 -8.02 -13.22
N SER A 176 -8.58 -6.79 -13.70
CA SER A 176 -8.56 -5.59 -12.85
C SER A 176 -9.87 -5.45 -12.07
N THR A 177 -11.02 -5.56 -12.74
CA THR A 177 -12.33 -5.39 -12.10
C THR A 177 -12.63 -6.50 -11.10
N VAL A 178 -12.51 -7.76 -11.51
CA VAL A 178 -12.94 -8.91 -10.72
C VAL A 178 -11.91 -9.27 -9.66
N VAL A 179 -10.64 -9.43 -10.03
CA VAL A 179 -9.60 -9.85 -9.10
C VAL A 179 -9.18 -8.69 -8.21
N THR A 180 -8.81 -7.54 -8.81
CA THR A 180 -8.25 -6.43 -8.02
C THR A 180 -9.33 -5.72 -7.21
N TRP A 181 -10.38 -5.19 -7.85
CA TRP A 181 -11.41 -4.45 -7.12
C TRP A 181 -12.36 -5.36 -6.33
N GLY A 182 -12.81 -6.45 -6.95
CA GLY A 182 -13.74 -7.40 -6.35
C GLY A 182 -13.08 -8.24 -5.26
N TYR A 183 -12.25 -9.19 -5.65
CA TYR A 183 -11.72 -10.20 -4.74
C TYR A 183 -10.69 -9.63 -3.73
N LEU A 184 -9.82 -8.72 -4.16
CA LEU A 184 -8.76 -8.18 -3.31
C LEU A 184 -9.22 -6.98 -2.47
N ILE A 185 -9.57 -5.86 -3.11
CA ILE A 185 -9.81 -4.59 -2.43
C ILE A 185 -11.14 -4.62 -1.66
N SER A 186 -12.23 -5.14 -2.25
CA SER A 186 -13.52 -5.14 -1.54
C SER A 186 -13.45 -5.94 -0.25
N LYS A 187 -12.74 -7.09 -0.24
CA LYS A 187 -12.60 -7.88 0.98
C LYS A 187 -11.72 -7.20 2.04
N ALA A 188 -10.68 -6.49 1.62
CA ALA A 188 -9.92 -5.63 2.55
C ALA A 188 -10.79 -4.51 3.13
N ASN A 189 -11.73 -3.97 2.33
CA ASN A 189 -12.65 -2.91 2.75
C ASN A 189 -13.72 -3.37 3.75
N GLU A 190 -14.07 -4.66 3.73
CA GLU A 190 -15.03 -5.24 4.68
C GLU A 190 -14.41 -5.50 6.05
N GLU A 191 -13.10 -5.80 6.09
CA GLU A 191 -12.47 -6.44 7.25
C GLU A 191 -11.36 -5.63 7.90
N VAL A 192 -10.68 -4.76 7.15
CA VAL A 192 -9.40 -4.16 7.58
C VAL A 192 -9.34 -2.64 7.37
N PHE A 193 -9.80 -2.15 6.22
CA PHE A 193 -9.71 -0.74 5.84
C PHE A 193 -11.07 -0.17 5.49
N GLN A 194 -11.27 1.13 5.62
CA GLN A 194 -12.36 1.81 4.94
C GLN A 194 -12.00 2.05 3.46
N PRO A 195 -12.99 2.20 2.55
CA PRO A 195 -12.71 2.40 1.12
C PRO A 195 -11.79 3.59 0.81
N ASN A 196 -11.88 4.68 1.60
CA ASN A 196 -11.02 5.84 1.46
C ASN A 196 -9.57 5.56 1.92
N GLU A 197 -9.38 4.68 2.90
CA GLU A 197 -8.07 4.28 3.44
C GLU A 197 -7.34 3.35 2.46
N SER A 198 -7.99 2.29 1.99
CA SER A 198 -7.39 1.33 1.05
C SER A 198 -7.02 1.99 -0.28
N HIS A 199 -7.88 2.90 -0.77
CA HIS A 199 -7.58 3.63 -1.99
C HIS A 199 -6.46 4.66 -1.81
N LEU A 200 -6.31 5.25 -0.61
CA LEU A 200 -5.18 6.13 -0.30
C LEU A 200 -3.85 5.35 -0.32
N ILE A 201 -3.82 4.11 0.20
CA ILE A 201 -2.67 3.21 0.12
C ILE A 201 -2.31 2.91 -1.36
N ILE A 202 -3.33 2.62 -2.19
CA ILE A 202 -3.15 2.40 -3.63
C ILE A 202 -2.61 3.66 -4.32
N ALA A 203 -3.19 4.82 -4.05
CA ALA A 203 -2.76 6.09 -4.62
C ALA A 203 -1.31 6.43 -4.25
N ALA A 204 -0.93 6.22 -2.98
CA ALA A 204 0.45 6.41 -2.50
C ALA A 204 1.43 5.48 -3.23
N SER A 205 1.05 4.22 -3.44
CA SER A 205 1.88 3.22 -4.13
C SER A 205 2.05 3.54 -5.61
N ILE A 206 0.99 3.99 -6.29
CA ILE A 206 1.04 4.41 -7.70
C ILE A 206 1.88 5.69 -7.86
N ALA A 207 1.79 6.62 -6.91
CA ALA A 207 2.64 7.81 -6.86
C ALA A 207 4.11 7.41 -6.71
N ALA A 208 4.42 6.54 -5.75
CA ALA A 208 5.75 6.01 -5.49
C ALA A 208 6.35 5.24 -6.68
N LEU A 209 5.52 4.55 -7.46
CA LEU A 209 5.93 3.87 -8.69
C LEU A 209 6.41 4.86 -9.77
N GLY A 210 6.02 6.14 -9.69
CA GLY A 210 6.32 7.17 -10.68
C GLY A 210 5.34 7.20 -11.86
N ALA A 211 4.16 6.59 -11.72
CA ALA A 211 3.15 6.53 -12.77
C ALA A 211 2.33 7.83 -12.82
N THR A 212 2.94 8.93 -13.31
CA THR A 212 2.40 10.30 -13.19
C THR A 212 0.95 10.45 -13.65
N ARG A 213 0.57 9.89 -14.81
CA ARG A 213 -0.81 9.99 -15.33
C ARG A 213 -1.80 9.29 -14.39
N GLN A 214 -1.49 8.07 -13.98
CA GLN A 214 -2.30 7.27 -13.08
C GLN A 214 -2.39 7.94 -11.71
N THR A 215 -1.27 8.48 -11.21
CA THR A 215 -1.20 9.20 -9.93
C THR A 215 -2.21 10.33 -9.87
N LYS A 216 -2.27 11.19 -10.91
CA LYS A 216 -3.28 12.27 -10.98
C LYS A 216 -4.71 11.73 -10.89
N SER A 217 -5.02 10.65 -11.61
CA SER A 217 -6.36 10.04 -11.56
C SER A 217 -6.70 9.43 -10.19
N HIS A 218 -5.73 8.81 -9.52
CA HIS A 218 -5.92 8.21 -8.20
C HIS A 218 -5.98 9.27 -7.10
N ILE A 219 -5.23 10.37 -7.19
CA ILE A 219 -5.40 11.53 -6.28
C ILE A 219 -6.82 12.06 -6.38
N LYS A 220 -7.33 12.29 -7.60
CA LYS A 220 -8.71 12.75 -7.79
C LYS A 220 -9.74 11.78 -7.20
N ALA A 221 -9.61 10.48 -7.48
CA ALA A 221 -10.47 9.47 -6.89
C ALA A 221 -10.42 9.48 -5.36
N THR A 222 -9.22 9.50 -4.77
CA THR A 222 -8.99 9.54 -3.31
C THR A 222 -9.65 10.75 -2.65
N LEU A 223 -9.57 11.93 -3.26
CA LEU A 223 -10.26 13.15 -2.82
C LEU A 223 -11.78 13.02 -2.97
N GLY A 224 -12.24 12.48 -4.11
CA GLY A 224 -13.67 12.31 -4.41
C GLY A 224 -14.40 11.34 -3.49
N ILE A 225 -13.68 10.38 -2.89
CA ILE A 225 -14.24 9.44 -1.90
C ILE A 225 -14.02 9.88 -0.44
N GLY A 226 -13.57 11.12 -0.21
CA GLY A 226 -13.65 11.77 1.10
C GLY A 226 -12.34 12.01 1.84
N ASN A 227 -11.17 11.69 1.27
CA ASN A 227 -9.91 12.10 1.90
C ASN A 227 -9.71 13.61 1.74
N SER A 228 -9.20 14.26 2.78
CA SER A 228 -8.93 15.70 2.75
C SER A 228 -7.69 16.02 1.89
N VAL A 229 -7.64 17.24 1.35
CA VAL A 229 -6.49 17.76 0.59
C VAL A 229 -5.20 17.69 1.41
N GLU A 230 -5.25 18.11 2.68
CA GLU A 230 -4.09 18.11 3.57
C GLU A 230 -3.60 16.70 3.91
N CYS A 231 -4.52 15.75 4.06
CA CYS A 231 -4.17 14.34 4.23
C CYS A 231 -3.41 13.80 3.02
N VAL A 232 -3.93 14.04 1.80
CA VAL A 232 -3.27 13.61 0.56
C VAL A 232 -1.92 14.28 0.38
N LYS A 233 -1.79 15.58 0.64
CA LYS A 233 -0.50 16.30 0.60
C LYS A 233 0.52 15.70 1.56
N THR A 234 0.10 15.41 2.79
CA THR A 234 0.97 14.81 3.81
C THR A 234 1.45 13.43 3.38
N VAL A 235 0.57 12.60 2.83
CA VAL A 235 0.95 11.29 2.29
C VAL A 235 1.94 11.43 1.13
N LEU A 236 1.69 12.35 0.18
CA LEU A 236 2.59 12.55 -0.95
C LEU A 236 3.97 13.09 -0.55
N ASP A 237 4.06 13.92 0.48
CA ASP A 237 5.35 14.36 1.05
C ASP A 237 6.15 13.16 1.59
N VAL A 238 5.49 12.25 2.34
CA VAL A 238 6.15 11.04 2.82
C VAL A 238 6.55 10.10 1.69
N VAL A 239 5.69 9.93 0.68
CA VAL A 239 6.02 9.18 -0.53
C VAL A 239 7.26 9.75 -1.20
N LYS A 240 7.34 11.08 -1.37
CA LYS A 240 8.48 11.76 -1.98
C LYS A 240 9.78 11.52 -1.20
N LYS A 241 9.73 11.63 0.13
CA LYS A 241 10.90 11.36 1.00
C LYS A 241 11.40 9.91 0.90
N ILE A 242 10.48 8.93 0.88
CA ILE A 242 10.85 7.51 0.69
C ILE A 242 11.44 7.30 -0.71
N ALA A 243 10.84 7.90 -1.73
CA ALA A 243 11.29 7.82 -3.11
C ALA A 243 12.69 8.43 -3.31
N GLU A 244 12.96 9.58 -2.69
CA GLU A 244 14.28 10.22 -2.65
C GLU A 244 15.31 9.36 -1.91
N TRP A 245 14.95 8.80 -0.76
CA TRP A 245 15.82 7.85 -0.04
C TRP A 245 16.10 6.59 -0.86
N ALA A 246 15.14 6.13 -1.67
CA ALA A 246 15.30 4.98 -2.56
C ALA A 246 16.03 5.31 -3.87
N ASP A 247 16.56 6.53 -4.03
CA ASP A 247 17.21 7.03 -5.26
C ASP A 247 16.30 6.93 -6.50
N ARG A 248 15.00 7.13 -6.31
CA ARG A 248 13.94 7.08 -7.34
C ARG A 248 12.98 8.26 -7.20
N PRO A 249 13.43 9.51 -7.41
CA PRO A 249 12.59 10.67 -7.23
C PRO A 249 11.35 10.61 -8.13
N ILE A 250 10.22 11.09 -7.60
CA ILE A 250 8.95 11.18 -8.31
C ILE A 250 8.61 12.65 -8.62
N GLY A 251 7.69 12.86 -9.55
CA GLY A 251 7.22 14.20 -9.91
C GLY A 251 6.37 14.85 -8.83
N ASP A 252 6.20 16.17 -8.92
CA ASP A 252 5.29 16.92 -8.06
C ASP A 252 3.84 16.85 -8.57
N PHE A 253 2.89 16.94 -7.64
CA PHE A 253 1.46 16.88 -7.93
C PHE A 253 0.73 18.05 -7.26
N ASP A 254 0.03 18.85 -8.05
CA ASP A 254 -0.81 19.93 -7.55
C ASP A 254 -2.14 19.38 -7.02
N VAL A 255 -2.16 19.01 -5.73
CA VAL A 255 -3.32 18.43 -5.06
C VAL A 255 -4.49 19.41 -5.00
N ASP A 256 -4.22 20.71 -4.86
CA ASP A 256 -5.25 21.75 -4.80
C ASP A 256 -5.98 21.86 -6.15
N ALA A 257 -5.24 21.93 -7.25
CA ALA A 257 -5.83 21.93 -8.59
C ALA A 257 -6.64 20.66 -8.87
N LEU A 258 -6.11 19.48 -8.51
CA LEU A 258 -6.82 18.21 -8.66
C LEU A 258 -8.08 18.12 -7.79
N SER A 259 -8.06 18.75 -6.62
CA SER A 259 -9.25 18.89 -5.75
C SER A 259 -10.33 19.74 -6.42
N LEU A 260 -9.96 20.89 -7.00
CA LEU A 260 -10.91 21.72 -7.74
C LEU A 260 -11.51 20.98 -8.94
N GLU A 261 -10.70 20.22 -9.69
CA GLU A 261 -11.17 19.39 -10.80
C GLU A 261 -12.24 18.38 -10.35
N ILE A 262 -11.97 17.61 -9.28
CA ILE A 262 -12.91 16.58 -8.82
C ILE A 262 -14.18 17.19 -8.20
N GLN A 263 -14.08 18.30 -7.46
CA GLN A 263 -15.24 18.98 -6.90
C GLN A 263 -16.16 19.53 -7.99
N ASN A 264 -15.59 20.06 -9.07
CA ASN A 264 -16.39 20.49 -10.23
C ASN A 264 -17.04 19.31 -10.95
N ALA A 265 -16.34 18.18 -11.07
CA ALA A 265 -16.88 17.00 -11.73
C ALA A 265 -18.03 16.34 -10.94
N LEU A 266 -17.98 16.35 -9.60
CA LEU A 266 -19.00 15.76 -8.73
C LEU A 266 -20.25 16.64 -8.54
N ARG A 267 -20.20 17.92 -8.93
CA ARG A 267 -21.34 18.85 -8.89
C ARG A 267 -22.23 18.77 -10.13
N ASN A 268 -21.72 18.19 -11.21
CA ASN A 268 -22.42 18.00 -12.48
C ASN A 268 -23.02 16.59 -12.56
#